data_AF-A0A2W6W6D9-F1
#
_entry.id   AF-A0A2W6W6D9-F1
#
_cell.length_a   1.000
_cell.length_b   1.000
_cell.length_c   1.000
_cell.angle_alpha   90.00
_cell.angle_beta   90.00
_cell.angle_gamma   90.00
#
_symmetry.space_group_name_H-M   'P 1'
#
loop_
_entity.id
_entity.type
_entity.pdbx_description
1 polymer ?
#
loop_
_entity_poly.entity_id
_entity_poly.type
_entity_poly.pdbx_seq_one_letter_code
_entity_poly.pdbx_strand_id
1 'polypeptide(L)' 'MSARLDDLPLRPDLRGLTPYGAPQAPLPVALNVNENTHPVPEDVADDILDSLAHALRDVNRYPDREFTALREGFA' A
#
# COMPACT_ATOMS: atom_id res chain seq x y z
N MET A 1 -23.96 18.68 -13.41
CA MET A 1 -23.45 17.76 -14.44
C MET A 1 -22.09 17.28 -13.97
N SER A 2 -21.89 15.99 -13.75
CA SER A 2 -20.58 15.47 -13.30
C SER A 2 -19.63 15.42 -14.49
N ALA A 3 -18.40 15.90 -14.34
CA ALA A 3 -17.37 15.76 -15.36
C ALA A 3 -17.07 14.29 -15.61
N ARG A 4 -16.86 13.90 -16.87
CA ARG A 4 -16.36 12.59 -17.28
C ARG A 4 -14.84 12.64 -17.42
N LEU A 5 -14.19 11.47 -17.31
CA LEU A 5 -12.73 11.37 -17.52
C LEU A 5 -12.31 11.92 -18.89
N ASP A 6 -13.15 11.72 -19.91
CA ASP A 6 -12.91 12.22 -21.26
C ASP A 6 -12.94 13.74 -21.37
N ASP A 7 -13.63 14.43 -20.46
CA ASP A 7 -13.72 15.89 -20.40
C ASP A 7 -12.44 16.53 -19.80
N LEU A 8 -11.55 15.72 -19.21
CA LEU A 8 -10.30 16.19 -18.61
C LEU A 8 -9.17 16.29 -19.65
N PRO A 9 -8.17 17.16 -19.43
CA PRO A 9 -6.97 17.26 -20.27
C PRO A 9 -6.01 16.08 -20.01
N LEU A 10 -6.48 14.85 -20.21
CA LEU A 10 -5.70 13.65 -20.04
C LEU A 10 -4.64 13.53 -21.14
N ARG A 11 -3.46 13.01 -20.79
CA ARG A 11 -2.41 12.67 -21.74
C ARG A 11 -3.00 11.73 -22.82
N PRO A 12 -2.77 11.98 -24.12
CA PRO A 12 -3.47 11.25 -25.19
C PRO A 12 -3.31 9.72 -25.15
N ASP A 13 -2.15 9.24 -24.72
CA ASP A 13 -1.80 7.82 -24.59
C ASP A 13 -2.47 7.11 -23.40
N LEU A 14 -3.12 7.84 -22.49
CA LEU A 14 -3.87 7.27 -21.37
C LEU A 14 -5.36 7.08 -21.70
N ARG A 15 -5.85 7.65 -22.80
CA ARG A 15 -7.27 7.56 -23.18
C ARG A 15 -7.63 6.14 -23.61
N GLY A 16 -8.76 5.65 -23.12
CA GLY A 16 -9.22 4.29 -23.41
C GLY A 16 -8.46 3.17 -22.67
N LEU A 17 -7.44 3.49 -21.88
CA LEU A 17 -6.80 2.50 -21.02
C LEU A 17 -7.69 2.16 -19.83
N THR A 18 -7.57 0.93 -19.36
CA THR A 18 -8.21 0.44 -18.14
C THR A 18 -7.21 0.45 -16.99
N PRO A 19 -7.62 0.85 -15.77
CA PRO A 19 -6.78 0.71 -14.58
C PRO A 19 -6.27 -0.73 -14.41
N TYR A 20 -5.02 -0.87 -13.97
CA TYR A 20 -4.46 -2.17 -13.61
C TYR A 20 -5.10 -2.68 -12.31
N GLY A 21 -5.49 -3.95 -12.30
CA GLY A 21 -5.99 -4.63 -11.11
C GLY A 21 -7.11 -5.60 -11.44
N ALA A 22 -7.03 -6.82 -10.89
CA ALA A 22 -8.16 -7.74 -10.92
C ALA A 22 -9.25 -7.27 -9.95
N PRO A 23 -10.54 -7.46 -10.25
CA PRO A 23 -11.60 -7.24 -9.29
C PRO A 23 -11.39 -8.06 -8.01
N GLN A 24 -11.49 -7.44 -6.84
CA GLN A 24 -11.45 -8.14 -5.56
C GLN A 24 -12.83 -8.75 -5.27
N ALA A 25 -12.93 -10.07 -5.39
CA ALA A 25 -14.14 -10.81 -5.07
C ALA A 25 -14.01 -11.47 -3.67
N PRO A 26 -15.08 -11.45 -2.84
CA PRO A 26 -15.09 -12.17 -1.56
C PRO A 26 -15.27 -13.67 -1.82
N LEU A 27 -14.17 -14.33 -2.18
CA LEU A 27 -14.14 -15.77 -2.45
C LEU A 27 -13.74 -16.53 -1.19
N PRO A 28 -14.29 -17.74 -0.96
CA PRO A 28 -13.85 -18.59 0.16
C PRO A 28 -12.37 -18.98 0.09
N VAL A 29 -11.79 -19.02 -1.12
CA VAL A 29 -10.39 -19.38 -1.37
C VAL A 29 -9.83 -18.43 -2.43
N ALA A 30 -8.99 -17.48 -2.00
CA ALA A 30 -8.35 -16.50 -2.88
C ALA A 30 -6.88 -16.88 -3.14
N LEU A 31 -6.62 -17.58 -4.25
CA LEU A 31 -5.28 -18.06 -4.66
C LEU A 31 -4.84 -17.45 -6.00
N ASN A 32 -5.22 -16.20 -6.26
CA ASN A 32 -4.95 -15.50 -7.53
C ASN A 32 -3.75 -14.55 -7.48
N VAL A 33 -3.20 -14.30 -6.28
CA VAL A 33 -2.00 -13.47 -6.06
C VAL A 33 -1.01 -14.26 -5.21
N ASN A 34 0.28 -13.97 -5.36
CA ASN A 34 1.38 -14.72 -4.72
C ASN A 34 1.62 -14.25 -3.27
N GLU A 35 0.55 -14.14 -2.49
CA GLU A 35 0.65 -13.80 -1.07
C GLU A 35 1.14 -15.00 -0.25
N ASN A 36 1.75 -14.71 0.90
CA ASN A 36 2.02 -15.76 1.88
C ASN A 36 0.70 -16.24 2.49
N THR A 37 0.47 -17.55 2.50
CA THR A 37 -0.76 -18.16 3.06
C THR A 37 -0.80 -18.17 4.59
N HIS A 38 0.31 -17.86 5.26
CA HIS A 38 0.40 -17.84 6.72
C HIS A 38 0.11 -16.44 7.27
N PRO A 39 -0.68 -16.33 8.36
CA PRO A 39 -0.87 -15.05 9.04
C PRO A 39 0.44 -14.54 9.63
N VAL A 40 0.49 -13.23 9.88
CA VAL A 40 1.59 -12.61 10.62
C VAL A 40 1.62 -13.21 12.04
N PRO A 41 2.78 -13.68 12.53
CA PRO A 41 2.93 -14.13 13.92
C PRO A 41 2.53 -13.04 14.92
N GLU A 42 1.95 -13.43 16.06
CA GLU A 42 1.44 -12.49 17.07
C GLU A 42 2.53 -11.55 17.62
N ASP A 43 3.70 -12.10 17.93
CA ASP A 43 4.86 -11.35 18.40
C ASP A 43 5.35 -10.31 17.38
N VAL A 44 5.31 -10.65 16.10
CA VAL A 44 5.64 -9.72 15.01
C VAL A 44 4.55 -8.63 14.87
N ALA A 45 3.28 -8.99 15.01
CA ALA A 45 2.18 -8.03 14.94
C ALA A 45 2.24 -7.02 16.10
N ASP A 46 2.53 -7.48 17.31
CA ASP A 46 2.66 -6.64 18.50
C ASP A 46 3.85 -5.67 18.37
N ASP A 47 5.00 -6.13 17.89
CA ASP A 47 6.18 -5.27 17.66
C ASP A 47 5.91 -4.17 16.61
N ILE A 48 5.15 -4.50 15.56
CA ILE A 48 4.69 -3.51 14.56
C ILE A 48 3.78 -2.47 15.22
N LEU A 49 2.83 -2.89 16.07
CA LEU A 49 1.91 -1.98 16.76
C LEU A 49 2.64 -1.05 17.72
N ASP A 50 3.60 -1.56 18.48
CA ASP A 50 4.44 -0.75 19.36
C ASP A 50 5.27 0.25 18.55
N SER A 51 5.88 -0.17 17.44
CA SER A 51 6.61 0.71 16.53
C SER A 51 5.74 1.82 15.95
N LEU A 52 4.49 1.51 15.57
CA LEU A 52 3.52 2.50 15.11
C LEU A 52 3.15 3.50 16.22
N ALA A 53 2.99 3.05 17.47
CA ALA A 53 2.68 3.93 18.60
C ALA A 53 3.79 4.98 18.84
N HIS A 54 5.05 4.62 18.58
CA HIS A 54 6.16 5.57 18.62
C HIS A 54 6.09 6.55 17.44
N ALA A 55 5.95 6.05 16.21
CA ALA A 55 5.93 6.88 15.00
C ALA A 55 4.76 7.89 14.97
N LEU A 56 3.61 7.52 15.53
CA LEU A 56 2.42 8.39 15.59
C LEU A 56 2.66 9.72 16.31
N ARG A 57 3.62 9.78 17.24
CA ARG A 57 3.89 10.99 18.02
C ARG A 57 4.43 12.15 17.18
N ASP A 58 5.10 11.84 16.06
CA ASP A 58 5.76 12.81 15.20
C ASP A 58 5.22 12.78 13.76
N VAL A 59 4.06 12.17 13.51
CA VAL A 59 3.49 11.98 12.16
C VAL A 59 3.19 13.30 11.41
N ASN A 60 3.15 14.42 12.13
CA ASN A 60 3.04 15.76 11.54
C ASN A 60 4.38 16.28 10.95
N ARG A 61 5.47 15.51 11.08
CA ARG A 61 6.79 15.82 10.55
C ARG A 61 7.14 14.87 9.41
N TYR A 62 8.02 15.35 8.51
CA TYR A 62 8.59 14.47 7.51
C TYR A 62 9.45 13.38 8.17
N PRO A 63 9.40 12.14 7.68
CA PRO A 63 10.23 11.05 8.20
C PRO A 63 11.70 11.23 7.81
N ASP A 64 12.56 10.31 8.27
CA ASP A 64 13.90 10.19 7.72
C ASP A 64 13.84 9.93 6.21
N ARG A 65 14.30 10.90 5.44
CA ARG A 65 14.29 10.89 3.97
C ARG A 65 15.05 9.69 3.41
N GLU A 66 16.12 9.27 4.08
CA GLU A 66 17.02 8.24 3.58
C GLU A 66 16.65 6.83 4.06
N PHE A 67 15.64 6.72 4.93
CA PHE A 67 15.23 5.47 5.58
C PHE A 67 16.42 4.70 6.17
N THR A 68 17.31 5.40 6.86
CA THR A 68 18.63 4.92 7.29
C THR A 68 18.50 3.66 8.14
N ALA A 69 17.69 3.72 9.21
CA ALA A 69 17.48 2.57 10.10
C ALA A 69 16.88 1.35 9.38
N LEU A 70 15.98 1.58 8.42
CA LEU A 70 15.39 0.49 7.62
C LEU A 70 16.46 -0.17 6.74
N ARG A 71 17.28 0.63 6.06
CA ARG A 71 18.35 0.13 5.19
C ARG A 71 19.42 -0.62 5.97
N GLU A 72 19.76 -0.15 7.16
CA GLU A 72 20.68 -0.86 8.07
C GLU A 72 20.08 -2.19 8.54
N GLY A 73 18.76 -2.26 8.80
CA GLY A 73 18.09 -3.51 9.15
C GLY A 73 18.02 -4.55 8.03
N PHE A 74 18.15 -4.14 6.77
CA PHE A 74 18.21 -5.03 5.60
C PHE A 74 19.64 -5.45 5.21
N ALA A 75 20.66 -4.80 5.75
CA ALA A 75 22.07 -5.04 5.41
C ALA A 75 22.64 -6.26 6.16
#